data_AF-A0A0F5VII7-F1
#
_entry.id   AF-A0A0F5VII7-F1
#
_cell.length_a   1.000
_cell.length_b   1.000
_cell.length_c   1.000
_cell.angle_alpha   90.00
_cell.angle_beta   90.00
_cell.angle_gamma   90.00
#
_symmetry.space_group_name_H-M   'P 1'
#
loop_
_entity.id
_entity.type
_entity.pdbx_description
1 polymer ?
#
loop_
_entity_poly.entity_id
_entity_poly.type
_entity_poly.pdbx_seq_one_letter_code
_entity_poly.pdbx_strand_id
1 'polypeptide(L)'
;PEEEALKEQSAARLAERLDASPPSPAECPVPMLPVAQLYLRDIPLLRPPGQADLLQILWCPYDHDPDNKPSTALFWRSAATVVDILAVPPDPYEADYPGYVPEPCVLAPE
;
A
#
# COMPACT_ATOMS: atom_id res chain seq x y z
N PRO A 1 -33.33 -10.61 -37.51
CA PRO A 1 -31.98 -11.12 -37.85
C PRO A 1 -30.85 -10.21 -37.32
N GLU A 2 -30.89 -8.90 -37.55
CA GLU A 2 -29.84 -7.98 -37.09
C GLU A 2 -29.81 -7.82 -35.56
N GLU A 3 -30.97 -7.71 -34.91
CA GLU A 3 -31.07 -7.61 -33.43
C GLU A 3 -30.53 -8.86 -32.72
N GLU A 4 -30.75 -10.03 -33.31
CA GLU A 4 -30.33 -11.32 -32.76
C GLU A 4 -28.81 -11.49 -32.87
N ALA A 5 -28.23 -11.13 -34.02
CA ALA A 5 -26.78 -11.08 -34.21
C ALA A 5 -26.12 -10.07 -33.26
N LEU A 6 -26.77 -8.93 -32.98
CA LEU A 6 -26.28 -7.93 -32.03
C LEU A 6 -26.29 -8.47 -30.58
N LYS A 7 -27.33 -9.21 -30.20
CA LYS A 7 -27.43 -9.87 -28.89
C LYS A 7 -26.37 -10.94 -28.72
N GLU A 8 -26.14 -11.76 -29.74
CA GLU A 8 -25.13 -12.82 -29.74
C GLU A 8 -23.72 -12.23 -29.63
N GLN A 9 -23.42 -11.17 -30.38
CA GLN A 9 -22.15 -10.45 -30.28
C GLN A 9 -21.96 -9.79 -28.92
N SER A 10 -23.03 -9.27 -28.31
CA SER A 10 -23.00 -8.69 -26.97
C SER A 10 -22.76 -9.76 -25.90
N ALA A 11 -23.36 -10.94 -26.04
CA ALA A 11 -23.16 -12.07 -25.15
C ALA A 11 -21.74 -12.63 -25.23
N ALA A 12 -21.20 -12.79 -26.44
CA ALA A 12 -19.81 -13.21 -26.64
C ALA A 12 -18.83 -12.23 -25.99
N ARG A 13 -19.03 -10.93 -26.18
CA ARG A 13 -18.18 -9.90 -25.58
C ARG A 13 -18.29 -9.84 -24.05
N LEU A 14 -19.45 -10.17 -23.49
CA LEU A 14 -19.62 -10.28 -22.04
C LEU A 14 -18.89 -11.51 -21.50
N ALA A 15 -18.98 -12.66 -22.19
CA ALA A 15 -18.26 -13.88 -21.82
C ALA A 15 -16.75 -13.67 -21.82
N GLU A 16 -16.20 -13.05 -22.88
CA GLU A 16 -14.76 -12.71 -22.94
C GLU A 16 -14.30 -11.83 -21.77
N ARG A 17 -15.15 -10.90 -21.32
CA ARG A 17 -14.83 -10.03 -20.18
C ARG A 17 -14.92 -10.74 -18.83
N LEU A 18 -15.72 -11.79 -18.72
CA LEU A 18 -15.84 -12.60 -17.50
C LEU A 18 -14.70 -13.63 -17.41
N ASP A 19 -14.25 -14.14 -18.55
CA ASP A 19 -13.09 -15.04 -18.65
C ASP A 19 -11.76 -14.31 -18.42
N ALA A 20 -11.71 -13.02 -18.77
CA ALA A 20 -10.60 -12.16 -18.39
C ALA A 20 -10.65 -11.89 -16.88
N SER A 21 -9.81 -12.58 -16.11
CA SER A 21 -9.61 -12.23 -14.70
C SER A 21 -9.12 -10.77 -14.63
N PRO A 22 -9.72 -9.92 -13.77
CA PRO A 22 -9.13 -8.63 -13.49
C PRO A 22 -7.70 -8.82 -12.95
N PRO A 23 -6.82 -7.83 -13.14
CA PRO A 23 -5.51 -7.85 -12.50
C PRO A 23 -5.69 -8.00 -10.99
N SER A 24 -4.76 -8.70 -10.36
CA SER A 24 -4.77 -8.84 -8.90
C SER A 24 -4.71 -7.45 -8.24
N PRO A 25 -5.32 -7.26 -7.06
CA PRO A 25 -5.25 -5.98 -6.35
C PRO A 25 -3.81 -5.47 -6.16
N ALA A 26 -2.86 -6.39 -5.96
CA ALA A 26 -1.42 -6.11 -5.83
C ALA A 26 -0.77 -5.53 -7.11
N GLU A 27 -1.40 -5.68 -8.29
CA GLU A 27 -0.93 -5.13 -9.57
C GLU A 27 -1.48 -3.72 -9.86
N CYS A 28 -2.39 -3.22 -9.02
CA CYS A 28 -2.91 -1.86 -9.09
C CYS A 28 -2.17 -0.94 -8.07
N PRO A 29 -2.28 0.39 -8.18
CA PRO A 29 -1.80 1.27 -7.11
C PRO A 29 -2.52 0.98 -5.79
N VAL A 30 -1.79 0.43 -4.82
CA VAL A 30 -2.32 0.07 -3.50
C VAL A 30 -1.94 1.15 -2.47
N PRO A 31 -2.86 1.58 -1.59
CA PRO A 31 -2.49 2.39 -0.44
C PRO A 31 -1.57 1.60 0.51
N MET A 32 -0.37 2.11 0.74
CA MET A 32 0.63 1.47 1.60
C MET A 32 0.28 1.69 3.08
N LEU A 33 0.46 0.66 3.91
CA LEU A 33 0.22 0.76 5.34
C LEU A 33 1.42 1.40 6.06
N PRO A 34 1.18 2.35 7.00
CA PRO A 34 2.23 2.97 7.77
C PRO A 34 2.71 2.05 8.90
N VAL A 35 3.94 1.53 8.79
CA VAL A 35 4.51 0.61 9.78
C VAL A 35 5.21 1.35 10.91
N ALA A 36 6.05 2.32 10.57
CA ALA A 36 6.81 3.08 11.54
C ALA A 36 7.18 4.47 11.03
N GLN A 37 7.27 5.41 11.96
CA GLN A 37 7.77 6.75 11.71
C GLN A 37 8.84 7.09 12.76
N LEU A 38 10.09 7.23 12.30
CA LEU A 38 11.24 7.37 13.17
C LEU A 38 11.87 8.75 12.99
N TYR A 39 11.95 9.52 14.06
CA TYR A 39 12.63 10.81 14.05
C TYR A 39 14.11 10.62 14.40
N LEU A 40 14.98 11.32 13.68
CA LEU A 40 16.44 11.24 13.89
C LEU A 40 16.85 11.66 15.31
N ARG A 41 16.15 12.63 15.90
CA ARG A 41 16.37 13.07 17.28
C ARG A 41 16.15 11.97 18.33
N ASP A 42 15.30 10.99 18.01
CA ASP A 42 14.93 9.90 18.92
C ASP A 42 15.80 8.65 18.64
N ILE A 43 16.35 8.51 17.43
CA ILE A 43 17.21 7.39 17.02
C ILE A 43 18.50 7.91 16.34
N PRO A 44 19.53 8.32 17.11
CA PRO A 44 20.74 8.95 16.58
C PRO A 44 21.65 8.00 15.77
N LEU A 45 21.35 6.69 15.78
CA LEU A 45 22.04 5.69 14.95
C LEU A 45 21.63 5.73 13.48
N LEU A 46 20.49 6.36 13.16
CA LEU A 46 20.05 6.54 11.78
C LEU A 46 21.05 7.43 11.01
N ARG A 47 21.15 7.18 9.70
CA ARG A 47 22.04 7.90 8.77
C ARG A 47 21.22 8.39 7.57
N PRO A 48 20.53 9.54 7.71
CA PRO A 48 19.71 10.06 6.63
C PRO A 48 20.56 10.51 5.44
N PRO A 49 20.03 10.42 4.20
CA PRO A 49 20.58 11.15 3.08
C PRO A 49 20.26 12.64 3.23
N GLY A 50 21.27 13.51 3.03
CA GLY A 50 21.08 14.96 3.05
C GLY A 50 20.64 15.50 4.42
N GLN A 51 19.60 16.33 4.43
CA GLN A 51 19.07 17.00 5.63
C GLN A 51 17.76 16.39 6.14
N ALA A 52 17.43 15.16 5.75
CA ALA A 52 16.24 14.48 6.25
C ALA A 52 16.38 14.20 7.77
N ASP A 53 15.31 14.40 8.52
CA ASP A 53 15.23 14.19 9.97
C ASP A 53 14.09 13.22 10.35
N LEU A 54 13.41 12.65 9.35
CA LEU A 54 12.31 11.70 9.47
C LEU A 54 12.48 10.54 8.49
N LEU A 55 12.35 9.31 8.99
CA LEU A 55 12.21 8.09 8.19
C LEU A 55 10.80 7.53 8.34
N GLN A 56 10.08 7.38 7.23
CA GLN A 56 8.82 6.66 7.17
C GLN A 56 9.02 5.29 6.53
N ILE A 57 8.50 4.27 7.19
CA ILE A 57 8.51 2.87 6.74
C ILE A 57 7.08 2.49 6.41
N LEU A 58 6.84 2.16 5.14
CA LEU A 58 5.55 1.72 4.65
C LEU A 58 5.67 0.31 4.09
N TRP A 59 4.60 -0.48 4.10
CA TRP A 59 4.56 -1.76 3.40
C TRP A 59 3.26 -1.98 2.62
N CYS A 60 3.33 -2.82 1.59
CA CYS A 60 2.15 -3.26 0.85
C CYS A 60 1.30 -4.16 1.76
N PRO A 61 -0.03 -4.02 1.78
CA PRO A 61 -0.90 -4.93 2.54
C PRO A 61 -1.01 -6.34 1.93
N TYR A 62 -0.40 -6.58 0.76
CA TYR A 62 -0.43 -7.86 0.06
C TYR A 62 0.94 -8.53 0.02
N ASP A 63 0.93 -9.85 -0.08
CA ASP A 63 2.13 -10.65 -0.31
C ASP A 63 2.61 -10.57 -1.75
N HIS A 64 3.93 -10.61 -1.90
CA HIS A 64 4.57 -10.64 -3.19
C HIS A 64 5.51 -11.83 -3.32
N ASP A 65 5.42 -12.49 -4.47
CA ASP A 65 6.41 -13.47 -4.90
C ASP A 65 7.80 -12.83 -5.08
N PRO A 66 8.89 -13.60 -4.91
CA PRO A 66 8.92 -15.02 -4.58
C PRO A 66 8.92 -15.31 -3.06
N ASP A 67 9.07 -14.27 -2.23
CA ASP A 67 9.35 -14.43 -0.81
C ASP A 67 8.09 -14.57 0.06
N ASN A 68 6.89 -14.37 -0.52
CA ASN A 68 5.60 -14.35 0.19
C ASN A 68 5.66 -13.41 1.41
N LYS A 69 6.07 -12.17 1.14
CA LYS A 69 6.17 -11.12 2.14
C LYS A 69 5.71 -9.78 1.56
N PRO A 70 5.31 -8.83 2.40
CA PRO A 70 4.92 -7.51 1.94
C PRO A 70 6.13 -6.74 1.42
N SER A 71 5.93 -5.99 0.35
CA SER A 71 6.96 -5.10 -0.19
C SER A 71 7.10 -3.87 0.72
N THR A 72 8.32 -3.57 1.16
CA THR A 72 8.62 -2.40 2.03
C THR A 72 9.14 -1.22 1.22
N ALA A 73 8.59 -0.04 1.47
CA ALA A 73 9.07 1.22 0.93
C ALA A 73 9.57 2.14 2.06
N LEU A 74 10.73 2.77 1.83
CA LEU A 74 11.38 3.68 2.78
C LEU A 74 11.40 5.09 2.22
N PHE A 75 10.94 6.06 3.01
CA PHE A 75 10.91 7.47 2.62
C PHE A 75 11.66 8.33 3.64
N TRP A 76 12.76 8.93 3.19
CA TRP A 76 13.46 9.98 3.94
C TRP A 76 12.82 11.33 3.65
N ARG A 77 12.44 12.05 4.70
CA ARG A 77 11.78 13.36 4.60
C ARG A 77 12.34 14.34 5.62
N SER A 78 12.07 15.62 5.38
CA SER A 78 12.11 16.61 6.45
C SER A 78 10.73 16.66 7.11
N ALA A 79 10.67 16.48 8.42
CA ALA A 79 9.45 16.48 9.22
C ALA A 79 8.66 17.78 9.04
N ALA A 80 9.36 18.92 8.87
CA ALA A 80 8.74 20.22 8.63
C ALA A 80 7.97 20.30 7.30
N THR A 81 8.23 19.40 6.35
CA THR A 81 7.53 19.35 5.06
C THR A 81 6.26 18.51 5.10
N VAL A 82 6.01 17.77 6.19
CA VAL A 82 4.81 16.95 6.37
C VAL A 82 3.73 17.82 7.01
N VAL A 83 2.93 18.50 6.17
CA VAL A 83 1.95 19.50 6.62
C VAL A 83 0.51 18.99 6.58
N ASP A 84 0.14 18.20 5.57
CA ASP A 84 -1.21 17.68 5.38
C ASP A 84 -1.35 16.31 6.08
N ILE A 85 -1.37 16.35 7.41
CA ILE A 85 -1.49 15.14 8.24
C ILE A 85 -2.96 14.78 8.40
N LEU A 86 -3.32 13.55 8.03
CA LEU A 86 -4.64 13.00 8.29
C LEU A 86 -4.78 12.67 9.78
N ALA A 87 -5.84 13.17 10.43
CA ALA A 87 -6.12 12.88 11.84
C ALA A 87 -6.49 11.40 12.07
N VAL A 88 -7.06 10.75 11.05
CA VAL A 88 -7.38 9.33 11.03
C VAL A 88 -6.69 8.74 9.81
N PRO A 89 -5.75 7.79 9.95
CA PRO A 89 -5.18 7.10 8.81
C PRO A 89 -6.29 6.33 8.08
N PRO A 90 -6.30 6.33 6.74
CA PRO A 90 -7.29 5.56 6.01
C PRO A 90 -7.08 4.07 6.28
N ASP A 91 -8.17 3.36 6.58
CA ASP A 91 -8.12 1.92 6.71
C ASP A 91 -7.80 1.29 5.34
N PRO A 92 -6.96 0.23 5.30
CA PRO A 92 -6.79 -0.54 4.08
C PRO A 92 -8.14 -1.15 3.67
N TYR A 93 -8.35 -1.27 2.37
CA TYR A 93 -9.51 -2.01 1.85
C TYR A 93 -9.44 -3.49 2.26
N GLU A 94 -8.26 -4.08 2.17
CA GLU A 94 -7.96 -5.45 2.55
C GLU A 94 -6.45 -5.58 2.84
N ALA A 95 -6.08 -6.56 3.67
CA ALA A 95 -4.70 -7.00 3.86
C ALA A 95 -4.69 -8.53 3.91
N ASP A 96 -3.71 -9.16 3.26
CA ASP A 96 -3.64 -10.62 3.12
C ASP A 96 -3.51 -11.35 4.46
N TYR A 97 -2.90 -10.68 5.46
CA TYR A 97 -2.76 -11.20 6.80
C TYR A 97 -3.17 -10.16 7.86
N PRO A 98 -3.97 -10.52 8.87
CA PRO A 98 -4.38 -9.60 9.94
C PRO A 98 -3.22 -8.91 10.66
N GLY A 99 -2.06 -9.58 10.73
CA GLY A 99 -0.84 -9.02 11.33
C GLY A 99 -0.13 -7.96 10.50
N TYR A 100 -0.57 -7.66 9.27
CA TYR A 100 0.01 -6.61 8.44
C TYR A 100 -0.56 -5.22 8.75
N VAL A 101 -1.67 -5.12 9.46
CA VAL A 101 -2.18 -3.83 9.94
C VAL A 101 -1.61 -3.59 11.33
N PRO A 102 -0.60 -2.70 11.48
CA PRO A 102 -0.02 -2.45 12.79
C PRO A 102 -1.01 -1.70 13.68
N GLU A 103 -1.07 -2.11 14.95
CA GLU A 103 -1.77 -1.30 15.96
C GLU A 103 -0.96 -0.04 16.26
N PRO A 104 -1.59 1.15 16.29
CA PRO A 104 -0.89 2.38 16.64
C PRO A 104 -0.23 2.28 18.01
N CYS A 105 1.09 2.46 18.04
CA CYS A 105 1.88 2.43 19.26
C CYS A 105 3.01 3.46 19.20
N VAL A 106 3.50 3.84 20.38
CA VAL A 106 4.74 4.60 20.50
C VAL A 106 5.86 3.63 20.85
N LEU A 107 7.04 3.84 20.28
CA LEU A 107 8.23 3.15 20.74
C LEU A 107 8.54 3.65 22.16
N ALA A 108 8.20 2.87 23.18
CA ALA A 108 8.53 3.18 24.56
C ALA A 108 10.05 3.04 24.75
N PRO A 109 10.71 3.97 25.47
CA PRO A 109 12.12 3.84 25.77
C PRO A 109 12.37 2.73 26.81
N GLU A 110 13.59 2.20 26.75
CA GLU A 110 14.25 1.44 27.80
C GLU A 110 14.75 2.34 28.95
#